data_AF-A0A6J1R7H8-F1
#
_entry.id   AF-A0A6J1R7H8-F1
#
_cell.length_a   1.000
_cell.length_b   1.000
_cell.length_c   1.000
_cell.angle_alpha   90.00
_cell.angle_beta   90.00
_cell.angle_gamma   90.00
#
_symmetry.space_group_name_H-M   'P 1'
#
loop_
_entity.id
_entity.type
_entity.pdbx_description
1 polymer ?
#
loop_
_entity_poly.entity_id
_entity_poly.type
_entity_poly.pdbx_seq_one_letter_code
_entity_poly.pdbx_strand_id
1 'polypeptide(L)'
;MEEYLHCNRPLAEAIDILQGEKVASYGYLLPTLISVKNKLLACQKIKLQFCKKLVFGLLKSLQLRFKPIFDVENEGRISAVAAASHPKFKLNWLNCLSRSVQANVIVAIKEALASVSSRVEDKKKDDSVAEDDFLDCDHDTPDVVETFGASNVEAIFQKFSTESRNDLELLNLYPIVKKVFLKFNTPLPSSAPVERLFSYATMFNLPKFNKLTDENFELRVIMKCNSNVAKKK
;
A
#
# COMPACT_ATOMS: atom_id res chain seq x y z
N MET A 1 2.43 35.09 -2.61
CA MET A 1 3.21 33.84 -2.74
C MET A 1 2.86 32.85 -1.63
N GLU A 2 2.72 33.30 -0.38
CA GLU A 2 2.34 32.45 0.77
C GLU A 2 1.03 31.68 0.59
N GLU A 3 -0.02 32.34 0.10
CA GLU A 3 -1.32 31.70 -0.17
C GLU A 3 -1.20 30.51 -1.15
N TYR A 4 -0.38 30.69 -2.20
CA TYR A 4 -0.11 29.64 -3.19
C TYR A 4 0.66 28.46 -2.56
N LEU A 5 1.68 28.74 -1.75
CA LEU A 5 2.46 27.72 -1.06
C LEU A 5 1.58 26.93 -0.08
N HIS A 6 0.69 27.62 0.64
CA HIS A 6 -0.26 26.98 1.54
C HIS A 6 -1.22 26.04 0.79
N CYS A 7 -1.76 26.48 -0.35
CA CYS A 7 -2.69 25.67 -1.15
C CYS A 7 -2.02 24.44 -1.81
N ASN A 8 -0.75 24.54 -2.21
CA ASN A 8 -0.03 23.43 -2.86
C ASN A 8 0.67 22.49 -1.88
N ARG A 9 0.89 22.91 -0.62
CA ARG A 9 1.57 22.09 0.39
C ARG A 9 0.99 20.67 0.51
N PRO A 10 -0.34 20.44 0.57
CA PRO A 10 -0.88 19.08 0.66
C PRO A 10 -0.49 18.19 -0.51
N LEU A 11 -0.38 18.75 -1.72
CA LEU A 11 0.01 18.02 -2.90
C LEU A 11 1.51 17.69 -2.88
N ALA A 12 2.35 18.66 -2.49
CA ALA A 12 3.79 18.44 -2.35
C ALA A 12 4.10 17.34 -1.32
N GLU A 13 3.49 17.42 -0.13
CA GLU A 13 3.65 16.40 0.92
C GLU A 13 3.20 15.00 0.43
N ALA A 14 2.12 14.92 -0.32
CA ALA A 14 1.64 13.65 -0.86
C ALA A 14 2.58 13.06 -1.90
N ILE A 15 3.16 13.88 -2.77
CA ILE A 15 4.15 13.45 -3.75
C ILE A 15 5.38 12.91 -3.00
N ASP A 16 5.88 13.63 -2.00
CA ASP A 16 7.04 13.20 -1.21
C ASP A 16 6.78 11.86 -0.51
N ILE A 17 5.57 11.67 0.05
CA ILE A 17 5.18 10.40 0.68
C ILE A 17 5.15 9.25 -0.35
N LEU A 18 4.50 9.45 -1.51
CA LEU A 18 4.31 8.38 -2.50
C LEU A 18 5.59 8.07 -3.29
N GLN A 19 6.53 9.01 -3.36
CA GLN A 19 7.82 8.82 -4.04
C GLN A 19 8.93 8.31 -3.10
N GLY A 20 8.63 8.15 -1.81
CA GLY A 20 9.60 7.76 -0.78
C GLY A 20 10.03 6.29 -0.87
N GLU A 21 11.31 6.03 -1.14
CA GLU A 21 11.82 4.66 -1.37
C GLU A 21 11.82 3.74 -0.15
N LYS A 22 11.93 4.32 1.06
CA LYS A 22 12.13 3.52 2.29
C LYS A 22 10.81 3.05 2.92
N VAL A 23 9.68 3.66 2.56
CA VAL A 23 8.43 3.54 3.33
C VAL A 23 7.18 3.39 2.44
N ALA A 24 7.22 3.82 1.17
CA ALA A 24 6.02 3.85 0.34
C ALA A 24 5.70 2.48 -0.27
N SER A 25 4.79 1.75 0.37
CA SER A 25 4.07 0.64 -0.26
C SER A 25 2.79 1.12 -0.94
N TYR A 26 2.18 0.28 -1.78
CA TYR A 26 0.92 0.65 -2.44
C TYR A 26 -0.20 1.05 -1.46
N GLY A 27 -0.20 0.50 -0.24
CA GLY A 27 -1.18 0.83 0.81
C GLY A 27 -1.14 2.27 1.31
N TYR A 28 -0.12 3.05 0.94
CA TYR A 28 -0.08 4.49 1.19
C TYR A 28 -0.95 5.29 0.21
N LEU A 29 -1.27 4.75 -0.96
CA LEU A 29 -1.90 5.48 -2.06
C LEU A 29 -3.27 6.06 -1.66
N LEU A 30 -4.22 5.20 -1.29
CA LEU A 30 -5.57 5.63 -0.94
C LEU A 30 -5.61 6.55 0.30
N PRO A 31 -4.96 6.21 1.44
CA PRO A 31 -4.91 7.10 2.60
C PRO A 31 -4.31 8.47 2.29
N THR A 32 -3.27 8.52 1.45
CA THR A 32 -2.63 9.79 1.06
C THR A 32 -3.58 10.62 0.20
N LEU A 33 -4.25 10.02 -0.79
CA LEU A 33 -5.23 10.73 -1.64
C LEU A 33 -6.41 11.28 -0.84
N ILE A 34 -6.93 10.51 0.12
CA ILE A 34 -7.97 10.97 1.05
C ILE A 34 -7.45 12.16 1.87
N SER A 35 -6.22 12.10 2.39
CA SER A 35 -5.60 13.19 3.14
C SER A 35 -5.48 14.47 2.31
N VAL A 36 -5.02 14.37 1.05
CA VAL A 36 -4.92 15.52 0.12
C VAL A 36 -6.29 16.13 -0.11
N LYS A 37 -7.30 15.31 -0.43
CA LYS A 37 -8.68 15.77 -0.65
C LYS A 37 -9.21 16.52 0.57
N ASN A 38 -9.05 15.96 1.77
CA ASN A 38 -9.53 16.58 3.00
C ASN A 38 -8.80 17.90 3.32
N LYS A 39 -7.48 17.94 3.13
CA LYS A 39 -6.67 19.16 3.31
C LYS A 39 -7.07 20.25 2.29
N LEU A 40 -7.27 19.91 1.03
CA LEU A 40 -7.72 20.86 0.01
C LEU A 40 -9.14 21.37 0.26
N LEU A 41 -10.06 20.51 0.74
CA LEU A 41 -11.39 20.92 1.19
C LEU A 41 -11.32 21.87 2.38
N ALA A 42 -10.37 21.66 3.31
CA ALA A 42 -10.12 22.58 4.40
C ALA A 42 -9.59 23.94 3.89
N CYS A 43 -8.69 23.95 2.91
CA CYS A 43 -8.22 25.18 2.27
C CYS A 43 -9.36 25.97 1.61
N GLN A 44 -10.39 25.29 1.08
CA GLN A 44 -11.55 25.94 0.48
C GLN A 44 -12.43 26.70 1.49
N LYS A 45 -12.40 26.30 2.77
CA LYS A 45 -13.10 26.99 3.87
C LYS A 45 -12.39 28.26 4.33
N ILE A 46 -11.10 28.38 4.01
CA ILE A 46 -10.30 29.57 4.32
C ILE A 46 -10.67 30.68 3.34
N LYS A 47 -10.70 31.93 3.80
CA LYS A 47 -10.93 33.10 2.94
C LYS A 47 -9.70 33.38 2.08
N LEU A 48 -9.59 32.63 0.98
CA LEU A 48 -8.56 32.78 -0.05
C LEU A 48 -8.85 34.02 -0.92
N GLN A 49 -7.82 34.82 -1.23
CA GLN A 49 -7.96 36.03 -2.04
C GLN A 49 -7.68 35.74 -3.52
N PHE A 50 -6.64 34.94 -3.79
CA PHE A 50 -6.16 34.69 -5.16
C PHE A 50 -6.30 33.23 -5.58
N CYS A 51 -6.15 32.27 -4.66
CA CYS A 51 -6.00 30.86 -4.97
C CYS A 51 -7.31 30.06 -4.96
N LYS A 52 -8.48 30.71 -4.84
CA LYS A 52 -9.80 30.04 -4.86
C LYS A 52 -10.00 29.14 -6.08
N LYS A 53 -9.76 29.69 -7.28
CA LYS A 53 -9.91 28.94 -8.54
C LYS A 53 -8.89 27.80 -8.65
N LEU A 54 -7.69 28.00 -8.13
CA LEU A 54 -6.64 26.98 -8.09
C LEU A 54 -7.06 25.79 -7.22
N VAL A 55 -7.47 26.03 -5.97
CA VAL A 55 -7.91 24.95 -5.05
C VAL A 55 -9.10 24.19 -5.63
N PHE A 56 -10.06 24.90 -6.21
CA PHE A 56 -11.18 24.27 -6.90
C PHE A 56 -10.73 23.38 -8.08
N GLY A 57 -9.83 23.89 -8.92
CA GLY A 57 -9.26 23.13 -10.04
C GLY A 57 -8.47 21.90 -9.58
N LEU A 58 -7.68 22.03 -8.51
CA LEU A 58 -6.92 20.93 -7.90
C LEU A 58 -7.86 19.85 -7.34
N LEU A 59 -8.90 20.23 -6.61
CA LEU A 59 -9.90 19.30 -6.09
C LEU A 59 -10.62 18.55 -7.22
N LYS A 60 -11.11 19.29 -8.23
CA LYS A 60 -11.81 18.70 -9.37
C LYS A 60 -10.91 17.74 -10.15
N SER A 61 -9.68 18.14 -10.44
CA SER A 61 -8.72 17.28 -11.15
C SER A 61 -8.31 16.05 -10.35
N LEU A 62 -8.10 16.19 -9.03
CA LEU A 62 -7.83 15.07 -8.13
C LEU A 62 -8.98 14.05 -8.14
N GLN A 63 -10.22 14.53 -7.99
CA GLN A 63 -11.41 13.68 -8.00
C GLN A 63 -11.63 12.98 -9.33
N LEU A 64 -11.46 13.69 -10.46
CA LEU A 64 -11.64 13.11 -11.79
C LEU A 64 -10.56 12.07 -12.09
N ARG A 65 -9.30 12.41 -11.83
CA ARG A 65 -8.17 11.51 -12.13
C ARG A 65 -8.18 10.26 -11.28
N PHE A 66 -8.50 10.38 -10.00
CA PHE A 66 -8.48 9.26 -9.05
C PHE A 66 -9.88 8.74 -8.71
N LYS A 67 -10.87 9.01 -9.56
CA LYS A 67 -12.25 8.54 -9.38
C LYS A 67 -12.32 7.02 -9.11
N PRO A 68 -11.66 6.16 -9.90
CA PRO A 68 -11.71 4.71 -9.66
C PRO A 68 -11.14 4.32 -8.29
N ILE A 69 -10.16 5.07 -7.79
CA ILE A 69 -9.56 4.83 -6.47
C ILE A 69 -10.50 5.26 -5.35
N PHE A 70 -11.16 6.41 -5.49
CA PHE A 70 -12.13 6.90 -4.50
C PHE A 70 -13.42 6.08 -4.46
N ASP A 71 -13.90 5.60 -5.60
CA ASP A 71 -15.10 4.78 -5.71
C ASP A 71 -14.82 3.29 -5.44
N VAL A 72 -13.54 2.93 -5.26
CA VAL A 72 -13.06 1.56 -5.00
C VAL A 72 -13.49 0.61 -6.13
N GLU A 73 -13.32 1.08 -7.36
CA GLU A 73 -13.55 0.35 -8.60
C GLU A 73 -12.22 -0.07 -9.22
N ASN A 74 -12.14 -1.27 -9.79
CA ASN A 74 -10.94 -1.79 -10.46
C ASN A 74 -9.66 -1.65 -9.60
N GLU A 75 -8.75 -0.75 -9.97
CA GLU A 75 -7.51 -0.43 -9.24
C GLU A 75 -7.78 0.07 -7.81
N GLY A 76 -8.92 0.73 -7.59
CA GLY A 76 -9.35 1.17 -6.27
C GLY A 76 -9.56 0.02 -5.29
N ARG A 77 -10.00 -1.15 -5.77
CA ARG A 77 -10.13 -2.37 -4.93
C ARG A 77 -8.77 -2.83 -4.43
N ILE A 78 -7.76 -2.83 -5.30
CA ILE A 78 -6.38 -3.19 -4.97
C ILE A 78 -5.82 -2.22 -3.94
N SER A 79 -6.02 -0.91 -4.15
CA SER A 79 -5.55 0.15 -3.26
C SER A 79 -6.22 0.08 -1.88
N ALA A 80 -7.52 -0.20 -1.85
CA ALA A 80 -8.29 -0.39 -0.63
C ALA A 80 -7.80 -1.60 0.19
N VAL A 81 -7.58 -2.76 -0.46
CA VAL A 81 -7.05 -3.95 0.20
C VAL A 81 -5.61 -3.73 0.69
N ALA A 82 -4.78 -3.03 -0.10
CA ALA A 82 -3.42 -2.69 0.29
C ALA A 82 -3.39 -1.79 1.55
N ALA A 83 -4.26 -0.77 1.60
CA ALA A 83 -4.40 0.11 2.75
C ALA A 83 -4.97 -0.62 3.98
N ALA A 84 -5.96 -1.50 3.77
CA ALA A 84 -6.59 -2.28 4.83
C ALA A 84 -5.64 -3.30 5.48
N SER A 85 -4.75 -3.90 4.70
CA SER A 85 -3.75 -4.85 5.18
C SER A 85 -2.51 -4.20 5.79
N HIS A 86 -2.36 -2.88 5.70
CA HIS A 86 -1.20 -2.17 6.22
C HIS A 86 -1.35 -1.84 7.73
N PRO A 87 -0.44 -2.28 8.63
CA PRO A 87 -0.56 -2.09 10.09
C PRO A 87 -0.77 -0.65 10.56
N LYS A 88 -0.14 0.32 9.87
CA LYS A 88 -0.30 1.76 10.13
C LYS A 88 -1.70 2.33 9.85
N PHE A 89 -2.40 1.81 8.83
CA PHE A 89 -3.64 2.41 8.33
C PHE A 89 -4.87 1.61 8.74
N LYS A 90 -4.81 0.27 8.63
CA LYS A 90 -5.91 -0.65 8.92
C LYS A 90 -7.21 -0.14 8.30
N LEU A 91 -8.25 0.06 9.10
CA LEU A 91 -9.56 0.54 8.65
C LEU A 91 -9.85 2.00 9.01
N ASN A 92 -8.85 2.75 9.52
CA ASN A 92 -9.05 4.12 10.03
C ASN A 92 -9.51 5.13 8.96
N TRP A 93 -9.31 4.82 7.68
CA TRP A 93 -9.68 5.66 6.54
C TRP A 93 -11.09 5.37 5.99
N LEU A 94 -11.75 4.30 6.43
CA LEU A 94 -13.10 3.94 5.94
C LEU A 94 -14.14 5.02 6.24
N ASN A 95 -14.05 5.65 7.42
CA ASN A 95 -14.95 6.71 7.85
C ASN A 95 -14.91 7.96 6.94
N CYS A 96 -13.86 8.13 6.15
CA CYS A 96 -13.69 9.23 5.19
C CYS A 96 -14.39 8.96 3.85
N LEU A 97 -14.97 7.77 3.65
CA LEU A 97 -15.65 7.36 2.43
C LEU A 97 -17.18 7.27 2.64
N SER A 98 -17.94 7.31 1.55
CA SER A 98 -19.39 7.13 1.60
C SER A 98 -19.77 5.70 2.00
N ARG A 99 -20.97 5.52 2.58
CA ARG A 99 -21.45 4.20 3.01
C ARG A 99 -21.49 3.15 1.88
N SER A 100 -21.82 3.58 0.66
CA SER A 100 -21.81 2.69 -0.51
C SER A 100 -20.41 2.17 -0.83
N VAL A 101 -19.41 3.06 -0.79
CA VAL A 101 -18.01 2.69 -1.05
C VAL A 101 -17.45 1.83 0.08
N GLN A 102 -17.82 2.08 1.33
CA GLN A 102 -17.42 1.23 2.46
C GLN A 102 -17.84 -0.23 2.27
N ALA A 103 -19.06 -0.47 1.75
CA ALA A 103 -19.50 -1.82 1.42
C ALA A 103 -18.62 -2.47 0.35
N ASN A 104 -18.26 -1.73 -0.71
CA ASN A 104 -17.36 -2.22 -1.76
C ASN A 104 -15.97 -2.59 -1.20
N VAL A 105 -15.45 -1.82 -0.24
CA VAL A 105 -14.17 -2.14 0.42
C VAL A 105 -14.26 -3.45 1.19
N ILE A 106 -15.33 -3.66 1.97
CA ILE A 106 -15.51 -4.88 2.75
C ILE A 106 -15.57 -6.10 1.84
N VAL A 107 -16.31 -5.99 0.72
CA VAL A 107 -16.38 -7.06 -0.30
C VAL A 107 -14.99 -7.34 -0.89
N ALA A 108 -14.23 -6.31 -1.27
CA ALA A 108 -12.89 -6.47 -1.81
C ALA A 108 -11.92 -7.15 -0.81
N ILE A 109 -12.01 -6.82 0.48
CA ILE A 109 -11.21 -7.45 1.53
C ILE A 109 -11.58 -8.93 1.68
N LYS A 110 -12.87 -9.26 1.74
CA LYS A 110 -13.36 -10.65 1.85
C LYS A 110 -12.87 -11.51 0.69
N GLU A 111 -13.00 -11.01 -0.54
CA GLU A 111 -12.50 -11.70 -1.73
C GLU A 111 -10.98 -11.88 -1.70
N ALA A 112 -10.23 -10.86 -1.28
CA ALA A 112 -8.78 -10.95 -1.17
C ALA A 112 -8.35 -12.02 -0.15
N LEU A 113 -9.01 -12.07 1.02
CA LEU A 113 -8.78 -13.07 2.06
C LEU A 113 -9.13 -14.48 1.59
N ALA A 114 -10.27 -14.65 0.90
CA ALA A 114 -10.67 -15.93 0.30
C ALA A 114 -9.64 -16.41 -0.74
N SER A 115 -9.17 -15.52 -1.62
CA SER A 115 -8.19 -15.85 -2.67
C SER A 115 -6.83 -16.32 -2.13
N VAL A 116 -6.47 -15.89 -0.93
CA VAL A 116 -5.22 -16.29 -0.27
C VAL A 116 -5.41 -17.59 0.49
N SER A 117 -6.59 -17.82 1.06
CA SER A 117 -6.89 -19.00 1.87
C SER A 117 -6.98 -20.28 1.03
N SER A 118 -7.62 -20.24 -0.14
CA SER A 118 -7.67 -21.38 -1.05
C SER A 118 -6.29 -21.85 -1.52
N ARG A 119 -5.33 -20.92 -1.70
CA ARG A 119 -3.95 -21.24 -2.06
C ARG A 119 -3.13 -21.86 -0.91
N VAL A 120 -3.60 -21.82 0.33
CA VAL A 120 -2.91 -22.47 1.45
C VAL A 120 -3.19 -23.97 1.47
N GLU A 121 -4.36 -24.40 1.01
CA GLU A 121 -4.74 -25.81 0.94
C GLU A 121 -4.01 -26.54 -0.20
N ASP A 122 -3.77 -25.88 -1.34
CA ASP A 122 -3.05 -26.47 -2.48
C ASP A 122 -1.53 -26.68 -2.25
N LYS A 123 -0.91 -25.96 -1.29
CA LYS A 123 0.52 -26.07 -1.02
C LYS A 123 0.91 -27.16 -0.01
N LYS A 124 -0.05 -27.91 0.54
CA LYS A 124 0.24 -29.04 1.45
C LYS A 124 0.48 -30.39 0.74
N LYS A 125 0.51 -30.43 -0.60
CA LYS A 125 0.65 -31.68 -1.36
C LYS A 125 1.95 -31.90 -2.11
N ASP A 126 2.95 -31.02 -1.99
CA ASP A 126 4.22 -31.22 -2.69
C ASP A 126 5.39 -30.63 -1.90
N ASP A 127 5.88 -31.42 -0.94
CA ASP A 127 7.29 -31.50 -0.56
C ASP A 127 7.44 -32.72 0.36
N SER A 128 7.64 -33.90 -0.26
CA SER A 128 8.19 -35.07 0.41
C SER A 128 9.71 -34.99 0.37
N VAL A 129 10.31 -34.47 1.43
CA VAL A 129 11.65 -34.88 1.85
C VAL A 129 11.63 -35.02 3.36
N ALA A 130 11.85 -36.26 3.81
CA ALA A 130 11.95 -36.64 5.20
C ALA A 130 13.08 -35.85 5.89
N GLU A 131 12.83 -35.39 7.11
CA GLU A 131 13.39 -36.05 8.30
C GLU A 131 12.84 -35.47 9.62
N ASP A 132 12.66 -36.39 10.56
CA ASP A 132 12.53 -36.34 12.02
C ASP A 132 11.29 -35.74 12.73
N ASP A 133 10.58 -36.69 13.38
CA ASP A 133 9.71 -36.56 14.54
C ASP A 133 10.42 -35.82 15.69
N PHE A 134 9.97 -34.60 16.01
CA PHE A 134 10.31 -33.97 17.28
C PHE A 134 9.24 -32.95 17.71
N LEU A 135 8.06 -33.45 18.11
CA LEU A 135 7.21 -32.95 19.21
C LEU A 135 5.73 -33.21 18.91
N ASP A 136 5.31 -34.40 19.32
CA ASP A 136 3.94 -34.75 19.68
C ASP A 136 3.53 -33.99 20.95
N CYS A 137 2.40 -33.29 20.92
CA CYS A 137 1.67 -32.91 22.13
C CYS A 137 0.21 -32.65 21.78
N ASP A 138 -0.56 -33.72 21.84
CA ASP A 138 -2.01 -33.76 21.85
C ASP A 138 -2.55 -33.20 23.18
N HIS A 139 -3.49 -32.24 23.14
CA HIS A 139 -4.52 -32.11 24.18
C HIS A 139 -5.74 -31.32 23.68
N ASP A 140 -6.85 -32.05 23.50
CA ASP A 140 -8.22 -31.55 23.46
C ASP A 140 -8.60 -30.76 24.72
N THR A 141 -9.37 -29.68 24.59
CA THR A 141 -10.53 -29.41 25.46
C THR A 141 -11.52 -28.40 24.81
N PRO A 142 -12.83 -28.46 25.15
CA PRO A 142 -13.94 -27.92 24.35
C PRO A 142 -14.52 -26.56 24.82
N ASP A 143 -15.40 -25.99 23.98
CA ASP A 143 -16.41 -24.89 24.12
C ASP A 143 -16.55 -24.14 25.46
N VAL A 144 -16.85 -22.82 25.53
CA VAL A 144 -17.98 -22.09 24.91
C VAL A 144 -17.68 -20.57 24.95
N VAL A 145 -18.08 -19.77 23.94
CA VAL A 145 -19.10 -18.70 23.99
C VAL A 145 -19.30 -18.13 22.56
N GLU A 146 -20.57 -18.08 22.18
CA GLU A 146 -21.15 -17.92 20.85
C GLU A 146 -20.95 -16.57 20.13
N THR A 147 -21.12 -16.67 18.80
CA THR A 147 -21.69 -15.69 17.84
C THR A 147 -20.72 -14.76 17.11
N PHE A 148 -20.29 -15.18 15.90
CA PHE A 148 -20.55 -14.52 14.62
C PHE A 148 -20.18 -15.51 13.50
N GLY A 149 -21.14 -15.89 12.66
CA GLY A 149 -20.88 -16.75 11.51
C GLY A 149 -20.04 -16.04 10.45
N ALA A 150 -18.79 -16.45 10.30
CA ALA A 150 -17.92 -16.16 9.16
C ALA A 150 -16.68 -17.06 9.25
N SER A 151 -16.11 -17.48 8.12
CA SER A 151 -14.84 -18.21 8.03
C SER A 151 -13.81 -17.71 9.05
N ASN A 152 -13.05 -18.62 9.70
CA ASN A 152 -11.97 -18.33 10.68
C ASN A 152 -11.07 -17.14 10.25
N VAL A 153 -10.92 -16.94 8.95
CA VAL A 153 -10.13 -15.88 8.32
C VAL A 153 -10.67 -14.47 8.57
N GLU A 154 -12.00 -14.29 8.60
CA GLU A 154 -12.61 -12.96 8.83
C GLU A 154 -12.43 -12.52 10.29
N ALA A 155 -12.56 -13.45 11.25
CA ALA A 155 -12.31 -13.19 12.67
C ALA A 155 -10.84 -12.80 12.91
N ILE A 156 -9.90 -13.47 12.24
CA ILE A 156 -8.47 -13.15 12.28
C ILE A 156 -8.20 -11.72 11.77
N PHE A 157 -8.84 -11.32 10.66
CA PHE A 157 -8.71 -9.97 10.11
C PHE A 157 -9.34 -8.90 11.02
N GLN A 158 -10.47 -9.20 11.66
CA GLN A 158 -11.10 -8.31 12.62
C GLN A 158 -10.19 -8.08 13.84
N LYS A 159 -9.57 -9.14 14.37
CA LYS A 159 -8.60 -9.05 15.46
C LYS A 159 -7.37 -8.22 15.08
N PHE A 160 -6.88 -8.36 13.85
CA PHE A 160 -5.80 -7.51 13.33
C PHE A 160 -6.21 -6.03 13.25
N SER A 161 -7.47 -5.76 12.91
CA SER A 161 -7.99 -4.40 12.76
C SER A 161 -8.16 -3.66 14.08
N THR A 162 -8.39 -4.36 15.18
CA THR A 162 -8.56 -3.78 16.53
C THR A 162 -7.24 -3.61 17.28
N GLU A 163 -6.15 -4.21 16.81
CA GLU A 163 -4.85 -4.14 17.46
C GLU A 163 -4.29 -2.71 17.49
N SER A 164 -3.59 -2.34 18.56
CA SER A 164 -3.05 -0.98 18.75
C SER A 164 -1.69 -0.77 18.08
N ARG A 165 -0.92 -1.84 17.90
CA ARG A 165 0.42 -1.83 17.30
C ARG A 165 0.38 -1.44 15.82
N ASN A 166 1.33 -0.62 15.36
CA ASN A 166 1.40 -0.13 13.98
C ASN A 166 2.67 -0.58 13.22
N ASP A 167 3.47 -1.44 13.84
CA ASP A 167 4.73 -1.93 13.29
C ASP A 167 4.50 -3.02 12.23
N LEU A 168 5.42 -3.11 11.27
CA LEU A 168 5.38 -4.17 10.25
C LEU A 168 5.58 -5.57 10.84
N GLU A 169 6.25 -5.68 11.99
CA GLU A 169 6.43 -6.94 12.71
C GLU A 169 5.11 -7.58 13.15
N LEU A 170 4.05 -6.77 13.31
CA LEU A 170 2.70 -7.26 13.60
C LEU A 170 2.22 -8.29 12.56
N LEU A 171 2.62 -8.13 11.30
CA LEU A 171 2.24 -9.05 10.23
C LEU A 171 2.76 -10.48 10.48
N ASN A 172 3.82 -10.67 11.26
CA ASN A 172 4.32 -12.01 11.58
C ASN A 172 3.34 -12.81 12.45
N LEU A 173 2.52 -12.13 13.26
CA LEU A 173 1.48 -12.75 14.08
C LEU A 173 0.23 -13.15 13.28
N TYR A 174 0.08 -12.60 12.06
CA TYR A 174 -1.09 -12.81 11.21
C TYR A 174 -0.67 -13.30 9.81
N PRO A 175 -0.33 -14.59 9.64
CA PRO A 175 0.22 -15.11 8.39
C PRO A 175 -0.66 -14.88 7.15
N ILE A 176 -1.99 -14.95 7.31
CA ILE A 176 -2.93 -14.72 6.22
C ILE A 176 -2.92 -13.24 5.80
N VAL A 177 -2.98 -12.33 6.78
CA VAL A 177 -2.90 -10.87 6.54
C VAL A 177 -1.56 -10.50 5.93
N LYS A 178 -0.46 -11.13 6.37
CA LYS A 178 0.88 -10.96 5.78
C LYS A 178 0.91 -11.36 4.30
N LYS A 179 0.28 -12.47 3.92
CA LYS A 179 0.19 -12.89 2.51
C LYS A 179 -0.60 -11.90 1.67
N VAL A 180 -1.74 -11.40 2.18
CA VAL A 180 -2.51 -10.32 1.53
C VAL A 180 -1.65 -9.06 1.42
N PHE A 181 -0.99 -8.65 2.51
CA PHE A 181 -0.10 -7.51 2.52
C PHE A 181 0.95 -7.62 1.42
N LEU A 182 1.70 -8.73 1.35
CA LEU A 182 2.73 -8.93 0.31
C LEU A 182 2.14 -8.93 -1.11
N LYS A 183 0.95 -9.49 -1.32
CA LYS A 183 0.33 -9.53 -2.65
C LYS A 183 -0.11 -8.15 -3.14
N PHE A 184 -0.65 -7.31 -2.24
CA PHE A 184 -1.29 -6.04 -2.61
C PHE A 184 -0.42 -4.80 -2.33
N ASN A 185 0.59 -4.89 -1.46
CA ASN A 185 1.47 -3.75 -1.13
C ASN A 185 2.80 -3.72 -1.91
N THR A 186 3.11 -4.75 -2.70
CA THR A 186 4.33 -4.82 -3.53
C THR A 186 4.36 -3.85 -4.72
N PRO A 187 3.24 -3.48 -5.37
CA PRO A 187 3.27 -2.47 -6.42
C PRO A 187 3.77 -1.13 -5.88
N LEU A 188 4.63 -0.45 -6.65
CA LEU A 188 5.07 0.90 -6.29
C LEU A 188 3.97 1.91 -6.63
N PRO A 189 3.64 2.84 -5.72
CA PRO A 189 2.65 3.88 -6.00
C PRO A 189 3.17 4.97 -6.96
N SER A 190 4.47 5.00 -7.26
CA SER A 190 5.09 5.97 -8.18
C SER A 190 6.27 5.36 -8.95
N SER A 191 6.47 5.80 -10.19
CA SER A 191 7.66 5.52 -11.00
C SER A 191 8.90 6.28 -10.53
N ALA A 192 8.77 7.28 -9.66
CA ALA A 192 9.88 8.15 -9.27
C ALA A 192 11.13 7.43 -8.73
N PRO A 193 11.05 6.33 -7.95
CA PRO A 193 12.24 5.56 -7.57
C PRO A 193 13.00 5.02 -8.79
N VAL A 194 12.26 4.54 -9.80
CA VAL A 194 12.81 4.04 -11.06
C VAL A 194 13.37 5.21 -11.88
N GLU A 195 12.67 6.34 -11.97
CA GLU A 195 13.16 7.53 -12.68
C GLU A 195 14.45 8.08 -12.07
N ARG A 196 14.61 8.07 -10.73
CA ARG A 196 15.85 8.50 -10.06
C ARG A 196 17.01 7.57 -10.37
N LEU A 197 16.75 6.25 -10.44
CA LEU A 197 17.74 5.28 -10.89
C LEU A 197 18.19 5.55 -12.33
N PHE A 198 17.24 5.76 -13.25
CA PHE A 198 17.54 6.02 -14.66
C PHE A 198 18.14 7.40 -14.90
N SER A 199 17.76 8.42 -14.14
CA SER A 199 18.36 9.77 -14.20
C SER A 199 19.85 9.69 -13.88
N TYR A 200 20.23 8.94 -12.85
CA TYR A 200 21.64 8.70 -12.54
C TYR A 200 22.35 7.92 -13.64
N ALA A 201 21.71 6.87 -14.17
CA ALA A 201 22.30 6.05 -15.23
C ALA A 201 22.50 6.83 -16.54
N THR A 202 21.56 7.70 -16.90
CA THR A 202 21.61 8.52 -18.12
C THR A 202 22.66 9.62 -18.07
N MET A 203 23.07 10.10 -16.88
CA MET A 203 24.21 11.03 -16.77
C MET A 203 25.50 10.45 -17.37
N PHE A 204 25.67 9.12 -17.34
CA PHE A 204 26.87 8.46 -17.88
C PHE A 204 26.72 7.97 -19.33
N ASN A 205 25.54 8.14 -19.92
CA ASN A 205 25.28 7.92 -21.35
C ASN A 205 25.22 9.24 -22.15
N LEU A 206 25.50 10.38 -21.50
CA LEU A 206 25.69 11.66 -22.18
C LEU A 206 26.89 11.60 -23.13
N PRO A 207 26.89 12.35 -24.25
CA PRO A 207 28.00 12.36 -25.22
C PRO A 207 29.39 12.65 -24.64
N LYS A 208 29.44 13.26 -23.44
CA LYS A 208 30.68 13.55 -22.69
C LYS A 208 31.30 12.33 -22.01
N PHE A 209 30.56 11.23 -21.88
CA PHE A 209 31.03 9.96 -21.34
C PHE A 209 31.01 8.91 -22.45
N ASN A 210 31.96 7.97 -22.43
CA ASN A 210 31.99 6.88 -23.41
C ASN A 210 30.65 6.14 -23.34
N LYS A 211 29.88 6.21 -24.44
CA LYS A 211 28.58 5.56 -24.56
C LYS A 211 28.74 4.07 -24.29
N LEU A 212 28.04 3.56 -23.28
CA LEU A 212 28.02 2.13 -22.99
C LEU A 212 27.18 1.42 -24.05
N THR A 213 27.48 0.15 -24.30
CA THR A 213 26.53 -0.75 -24.98
C THR A 213 25.32 -0.97 -24.07
N ASP A 214 24.18 -1.33 -24.65
CA ASP A 214 22.93 -1.53 -23.91
C ASP A 214 23.10 -2.55 -22.77
N GLU A 215 23.79 -3.66 -23.04
CA GLU A 215 24.12 -4.71 -22.06
C GLU A 215 24.92 -4.17 -20.86
N ASN A 216 25.94 -3.37 -21.11
CA ASN A 216 26.79 -2.79 -20.05
C ASN A 216 26.06 -1.71 -19.26
N PHE A 217 25.15 -0.98 -19.92
CA PHE A 217 24.28 -0.02 -19.25
C PHE A 217 23.30 -0.72 -18.29
N GLU A 218 22.61 -1.77 -18.74
CA GLU A 218 21.69 -2.56 -17.92
C GLU A 218 22.40 -3.17 -16.71
N LEU A 219 23.55 -3.82 -16.93
CA LEU A 219 24.35 -4.42 -15.87
C LEU A 219 24.74 -3.38 -14.80
N ARG A 220 25.13 -2.18 -15.23
CA ARG A 220 25.48 -1.08 -14.32
C ARG A 220 24.29 -0.60 -13.52
N VAL A 221 23.12 -0.45 -14.15
CA VAL A 221 21.87 -0.06 -13.47
C VAL A 221 21.55 -1.05 -12.35
N ILE A 222 21.62 -2.35 -12.65
CA ILE A 222 21.37 -3.43 -11.68
C ILE A 222 22.40 -3.41 -10.55
N MET A 223 23.69 -3.32 -10.87
CA MET A 223 24.76 -3.24 -9.88
C MET A 223 24.59 -2.04 -8.95
N LYS A 224 24.17 -0.88 -9.48
CA LYS A 224 23.92 0.32 -8.67
C LYS A 224 22.75 0.12 -7.72
N CYS A 225 21.62 -0.42 -8.19
CA CYS A 225 20.50 -0.79 -7.33
C CYS A 225 20.93 -1.70 -6.18
N ASN A 226 21.66 -2.76 -6.50
CA ASN A 226 22.07 -3.77 -5.54
C ASN A 226 23.15 -3.26 -4.56
N SER A 227 23.97 -2.29 -4.97
CA SER A 227 24.97 -1.67 -4.08
C SER A 227 24.34 -1.00 -2.84
N ASN A 228 23.11 -0.50 -2.95
CA ASN A 228 22.39 0.09 -1.82
C ASN A 228 21.77 -0.98 -0.89
N VAL A 229 21.52 -2.19 -1.40
CA VAL A 229 21.01 -3.32 -0.62
C VAL A 229 22.15 -4.04 0.12
N ALA A 230 23.30 -4.22 -0.54
CA ALA A 230 24.46 -4.90 0.02
C ALA A 230 25.13 -4.13 1.18
N LYS A 231 25.01 -2.79 1.20
CA LYS A 231 25.55 -1.93 2.28
C LYS A 231 24.71 -1.91 3.57
N LYS A 232 23.59 -2.64 3.63
CA LYS A 232 22.70 -2.72 4.80
C LYS A 232 22.89 -4.00 5.64
N LYS A 233 24.01 -4.69 5.49
CA LYS A 233 24.43 -5.76 6.41
C LYS A 233 25.36 -5.21 7.46
#